data_AF-A0AAD7AZL8-F1
#
_entry.id   AF-A0AAD7AZL8-F1
#
_cell.length_a   1.000
_cell.length_b   1.000
_cell.length_c   1.000
_cell.angle_alpha   90.00
_cell.angle_beta   90.00
_cell.angle_gamma   90.00
#
_symmetry.space_group_name_H-M   'P 1'
#
loop_
_entity.id
_entity.type
_entity.pdbx_description
1 polymer ?
#
loop_
_entity_poly.entity_id
_entity_poly.type
_entity_poly.pdbx_seq_one_letter_code
_entity_poly.pdbx_strand_id
1 'polypeptide(L)'
;VTDLRARIDELSEGIERQKQVLEDLEHQRSVARCQLTALGDPMAGLPLEVSSDIFAKSLSWVGDVRTSSKLLRVCHTWNDIALATPSLWNVVV
;
A
#
# COMPACT_ATOMS: atom_id res chain seq x y z
N VAL A 1 -24.52 39.38 30.34
CA VAL A 1 -23.81 38.24 30.99
C VAL A 1 -24.46 36.90 30.65
N THR A 2 -25.80 36.81 30.68
CA THR A 2 -26.54 35.59 30.31
C THR A 2 -26.38 35.21 28.83
N ASP A 3 -26.38 36.19 27.92
CA ASP A 3 -26.23 35.97 26.47
C ASP A 3 -24.86 35.39 26.07
N LEU A 4 -23.79 35.89 26.69
CA LEU A 4 -22.43 35.35 26.49
C LEU A 4 -22.27 33.92 27.02
N ARG A 5 -22.98 33.56 28.10
CA ARG A 5 -22.99 32.18 28.61
C ARG A 5 -23.68 31.23 27.63
N ALA A 6 -24.87 31.60 27.15
CA ALA A 6 -25.58 30.81 26.15
C ALA A 6 -24.73 30.58 24.89
N ARG A 7 -24.00 31.61 24.45
CA ARG A 7 -23.11 31.50 23.30
C ARG A 7 -21.91 30.59 23.56
N ILE A 8 -21.33 30.63 24.75
CA ILE A 8 -20.24 29.72 25.15
C ILE A 8 -20.73 28.28 25.20
N ASP A 9 -21.93 28.03 25.73
CA ASP A 9 -22.51 26.69 25.82
C ASP A 9 -22.78 26.12 24.41
N GLU A 10 -23.37 26.93 23.52
CA GLU A 10 -23.63 26.56 22.13
C GLU A 10 -22.35 26.21 21.36
N LEU A 11 -21.28 27.01 21.53
CA LEU A 11 -19.98 26.74 20.93
C LEU A 11 -19.32 25.49 21.52
N SER A 12 -19.46 25.27 22.82
CA SER A 12 -18.91 24.10 23.50
C SER A 12 -19.56 22.81 22.99
N GLU A 13 -20.88 22.80 22.83
CA GLU A 13 -21.59 21.69 22.19
C GLU A 13 -21.17 21.51 20.73
N GLY A 14 -20.95 22.60 19.99
CA GLY A 14 -20.46 22.57 18.61
C GLY A 14 -19.10 21.89 18.49
N ILE A 15 -18.17 22.25 19.38
CA ILE A 15 -16.83 21.66 19.45
C ILE A 15 -16.92 20.17 19.76
N GLU A 16 -17.77 19.78 20.71
CA GLU A 16 -17.88 18.37 21.10
C GLU A 16 -18.44 17.50 19.96
N ARG A 17 -19.46 17.99 19.25
CA ARG A 17 -19.96 17.31 18.04
C ARG A 17 -18.87 17.16 16.98
N GLN A 18 -18.09 18.21 16.74
CA GLN A 18 -17.03 18.17 15.73
C GLN A 18 -15.89 17.21 16.10
N LYS A 19 -15.51 17.14 17.39
CA LYS A 19 -14.53 16.15 17.86
C LYS A 19 -15.02 14.73 17.63
N GLN A 20 -16.29 14.46 17.91
CA GLN A 20 -16.85 13.14 17.73
C GLN A 20 -16.89 12.72 16.25
N VAL A 21 -17.22 13.66 15.35
CA VAL A 21 -17.13 13.42 13.90
C VAL A 21 -15.68 13.17 13.46
N LEU A 22 -14.71 13.90 14.02
CA LEU A 22 -13.30 13.71 13.70
C LEU A 22 -12.81 12.32 14.14
N GLU A 23 -13.13 11.90 15.36
CA GLU A 23 -12.79 10.57 15.86
C GLU A 23 -13.36 9.45 14.98
N ASP A 24 -14.61 9.61 14.54
CA ASP A 24 -15.27 8.63 13.69
C ASP A 24 -14.61 8.54 12.30
N LEU A 25 -14.26 9.69 11.71
CA LEU A 25 -13.52 9.75 10.45
C LEU A 25 -12.09 9.18 10.56
N GLU A 26 -11.40 9.45 11.67
CA GLU A 26 -10.08 8.87 11.93
C GLU A 26 -10.15 7.35 12.10
N HIS A 27 -11.19 6.85 12.76
CA HIS A 27 -11.46 5.43 12.87
C HIS A 27 -11.68 4.80 11.49
N GLN A 28 -12.55 5.40 10.66
CA GLN A 28 -12.82 4.94 9.30
C GLN A 28 -11.55 4.95 8.43
N ARG A 29 -10.74 6.00 8.52
CA ARG A 29 -9.44 6.08 7.83
C ARG A 29 -8.48 4.98 8.29
N SER A 30 -8.42 4.70 9.58
CA SER A 30 -7.58 3.64 10.14
C SER A 30 -8.01 2.27 9.59
N VAL A 31 -9.30 1.97 9.61
CA VAL A 31 -9.86 0.72 9.07
C VAL A 31 -9.56 0.59 7.57
N ALA A 32 -9.82 1.63 6.78
CA ALA A 32 -9.50 1.65 5.34
C ALA A 32 -8.01 1.43 5.08
N ARG A 33 -7.13 2.01 5.92
CA ARG A 33 -5.68 1.79 5.81
C ARG A 33 -5.28 0.35 6.17
N CYS A 34 -5.89 -0.25 7.20
CA CYS A 34 -5.67 -1.66 7.53
C CYS A 34 -6.12 -2.57 6.39
N GLN A 35 -7.27 -2.30 5.77
CA GLN A 35 -7.75 -3.04 4.61
C GLN A 35 -6.83 -2.90 3.40
N LEU A 36 -6.34 -1.68 3.14
CA LEU A 36 -5.39 -1.43 2.06
C LEU A 36 -4.05 -2.12 2.30
N THR A 37 -3.56 -2.13 3.55
CA THR A 37 -2.32 -2.83 3.90
C THR A 37 -2.50 -4.35 3.79
N ALA A 38 -3.69 -4.88 4.14
CA ALA A 38 -4.03 -6.28 3.94
C ALA A 38 -4.14 -6.68 2.45
N LEU A 39 -4.46 -5.72 1.59
CA LEU A 39 -4.41 -5.82 0.12
C LEU A 39 -3.07 -5.34 -0.47
N GLY A 40 -2.09 -5.00 0.38
CA GLY A 40 -0.86 -4.34 -0.01
C GLY A 40 -0.01 -5.20 -0.95
N ASP A 41 0.84 -4.54 -1.74
CA ASP A 41 1.81 -5.20 -2.61
C ASP A 41 2.62 -6.21 -1.78
N PRO A 42 2.48 -7.53 -2.02
CA PRO A 42 3.17 -8.56 -1.25
C PRO A 42 4.69 -8.43 -1.34
N MET A 43 5.19 -7.65 -2.29
CA MET A 43 6.61 -7.38 -2.49
C MET A 43 7.10 -6.16 -1.72
N ALA A 44 6.22 -5.25 -1.27
CA ALA A 44 6.62 -3.98 -0.65
C ALA A 44 7.35 -4.14 0.71
N GLY A 45 7.23 -5.29 1.36
CA GLY A 45 7.94 -5.61 2.60
C GLY A 45 9.14 -6.55 2.43
N LEU A 46 9.44 -6.99 1.21
CA LEU A 46 10.49 -7.96 0.95
C LEU A 46 11.82 -7.28 0.61
N PRO A 47 12.95 -7.78 1.13
CA PRO A 47 14.26 -7.39 0.63
C PRO A 47 14.40 -7.70 -0.86
N LEU A 48 15.17 -6.87 -1.57
CA LEU A 48 15.40 -7.00 -3.01
C LEU A 48 15.85 -8.41 -3.38
N GLU A 49 16.76 -8.99 -2.59
CA GLU A 49 17.32 -10.32 -2.84
C GLU A 49 16.24 -11.41 -2.81
N VAL A 50 15.31 -11.31 -1.87
CA VAL A 50 14.19 -12.26 -1.74
C VAL A 50 13.21 -12.08 -2.91
N SER A 51 12.94 -10.84 -3.28
CA SER A 51 12.08 -10.52 -4.43
C SER A 51 12.65 -11.05 -5.75
N SER A 52 13.95 -10.84 -5.98
CA SER A 52 14.68 -11.37 -7.13
C SER A 52 14.64 -12.90 -7.18
N ASP A 53 14.81 -13.56 -6.05
CA ASP A 53 14.81 -15.03 -5.98
C ASP A 53 13.41 -15.62 -6.23
N ILE A 54 12.35 -14.95 -5.75
CA ILE A 54 10.96 -15.29 -6.09
C ILE A 54 10.73 -15.17 -7.59
N PHE A 55 11.15 -14.08 -8.22
CA PHE A 55 11.00 -13.89 -9.66
C PHE A 55 11.72 -14.99 -10.44
N ALA A 56 12.98 -15.29 -10.10
CA ALA A 56 13.76 -16.31 -10.78
C ALA A 56 13.12 -17.71 -10.67
N LYS A 57 12.65 -18.08 -9.47
CA LYS A 57 11.97 -19.37 -9.24
C LYS A 57 10.60 -19.45 -9.91
N SER A 58 9.86 -18.34 -9.97
CA SER A 58 8.55 -18.31 -10.64
C SER A 58 8.68 -18.58 -12.15
N LEU A 59 9.76 -18.11 -12.78
CA LEU A 59 10.02 -18.37 -14.19
C LEU A 59 10.39 -19.83 -14.47
N SER A 60 11.13 -20.48 -13.56
CA SER A 60 11.47 -21.90 -13.73
C SER A 60 10.25 -22.83 -13.65
N TRP A 61 9.17 -22.38 -13.01
CA TRP A 61 7.90 -23.10 -12.93
C TRP A 61 7.03 -22.91 -14.18
N VAL A 62 7.07 -21.71 -14.79
CA VAL A 62 6.22 -21.35 -15.94
C VAL A 62 6.89 -21.71 -17.29
N GLY A 63 8.22 -21.83 -17.32
CA GLY A 63 8.96 -22.34 -18.48
C GLY A 63 8.97 -21.43 -19.72
N ASP A 64 8.37 -20.23 -19.65
CA ASP A 64 8.29 -19.29 -20.77
C ASP A 64 9.06 -18.00 -20.46
N VAL A 65 10.06 -17.69 -21.29
CA VAL A 65 10.87 -16.46 -21.24
C VAL A 65 9.99 -15.22 -21.43
N ARG A 66 8.84 -15.31 -22.12
CA ARG A 66 7.90 -14.18 -22.24
C ARG A 66 7.30 -13.74 -20.90
N THR A 67 7.41 -14.57 -19.87
CA THR A 67 6.89 -14.28 -18.53
C THR A 67 7.75 -13.26 -17.79
N SER A 68 9.06 -13.14 -18.09
CA SER A 68 9.94 -12.14 -17.46
C SER A 68 9.55 -10.71 -17.87
N SER A 69 9.21 -10.50 -19.14
CA SER A 69 8.71 -9.20 -19.64
C SER A 69 7.35 -8.79 -19.04
N LYS A 70 6.58 -9.72 -18.46
CA LYS A 70 5.33 -9.39 -17.77
C LYS A 70 5.59 -8.72 -16.42
N LEU A 71 6.68 -9.09 -15.74
CA LEU A 71 7.08 -8.48 -14.46
C LEU A 71 7.35 -6.97 -14.60
N LEU A 72 7.89 -6.56 -15.76
CA LEU A 72 8.13 -5.16 -16.11
C LEU A 72 6.87 -4.30 -16.19
N ARG A 73 5.67 -4.92 -16.27
CA ARG A 73 4.39 -4.21 -16.47
C ARG A 73 3.50 -4.16 -15.23
N VAL A 74 3.92 -4.76 -14.10
CA VAL A 74 3.09 -4.85 -12.89
C VAL A 74 3.07 -3.50 -12.15
N CYS A 75 4.23 -3.01 -11.74
CA CYS A 75 4.40 -1.69 -11.13
C CYS A 75 5.87 -1.25 -11.27
N HIS A 76 6.18 -0.01 -10.89
CA HIS A 76 7.55 0.52 -10.94
C HIS A 76 8.52 -0.32 -10.10
N THR A 77 8.14 -0.70 -8.88
CA THR A 77 8.98 -1.52 -8.00
C THR A 77 9.33 -2.86 -8.63
N TRP A 78 8.36 -3.55 -9.23
CA TRP A 78 8.60 -4.84 -9.89
C TRP A 78 9.47 -4.67 -11.14
N ASN A 79 9.34 -3.55 -11.85
CA ASN A 79 10.18 -3.22 -12.99
C ASN A 79 11.65 -3.08 -12.55
N ASP A 80 11.90 -2.27 -11.52
CA ASP A 80 13.24 -2.03 -10.99
C ASP A 80 13.88 -3.33 -10.49
N ILE A 81 13.13 -4.15 -9.75
CA ILE A 81 13.58 -5.48 -9.27
C ILE A 81 13.91 -6.39 -10.45
N ALA A 82 13.03 -6.46 -11.46
CA ALA A 82 13.23 -7.34 -12.60
C ALA A 82 14.45 -6.93 -13.43
N LEU A 83 14.66 -5.63 -13.67
CA LEU A 83 15.86 -5.11 -14.35
C LEU A 83 17.13 -5.34 -13.52
N ALA A 84 17.05 -5.24 -12.20
CA ALA A 84 18.15 -5.52 -11.28
C ALA A 84 18.45 -7.02 -11.09
N THR A 85 17.69 -7.91 -11.72
CA THR A 85 17.85 -9.37 -11.61
C THR A 85 18.33 -9.98 -12.94
N PRO A 86 19.65 -10.04 -13.20
CA PRO A 86 20.19 -10.50 -14.49
C PRO A 86 19.78 -11.93 -14.87
N SER A 87 19.57 -12.80 -13.88
CA SER A 87 19.16 -14.19 -14.10
C SER A 87 17.81 -14.34 -14.78
N LEU A 88 16.93 -13.32 -14.74
CA LEU A 88 15.66 -13.32 -15.47
C LEU A 88 15.83 -13.17 -16.98
N TRP A 89 16.95 -12.61 -17.42
CA TRP A 89 17.24 -12.25 -18.81
C TRP A 89 18.29 -13.17 -19.46
N ASN A 90 19.06 -13.90 -18.65
CA ASN A 90 20.13 -14.78 -19.10
C ASN A 90 19.64 -16.18 -19.56
N VAL A 91 18.33 -16.37 -19.77
CA VAL A 91 17.82 -17.57 -20.45
C VAL A 91 18.09 -17.41 -21.95
N VAL A 92 19.32 -17.73 -22.35
CA VAL A 92 19.71 -17.81 -23.75
C VAL A 92 19.02 -19.03 -24.35
N VAL A 93 18.18 -18.79 -25.34
CA VAL A 93 17.59 -19.82 -26.22
C VAL A 93 18.68 -20.50 -27.02
#